data_AF-D1M7L1-F1
#
_entry.id   AF-D1M7L1-F1
#
_cell.length_a   1.000
_cell.length_b   1.000
_cell.length_c   1.000
_cell.angle_alpha   90.00
_cell.angle_beta   90.00
_cell.angle_gamma   90.00
#
_symmetry.space_group_name_H-M   'P 1'
#
loop_
_entity.id
_entity.type
_entity.pdbx_description
1 polymer ?
#
loop_
_entity_poly.entity_id
_entity_poly.type
_entity_poly.pdbx_seq_one_letter_code
_entity_poly.pdbx_strand_id
1 'polypeptide(L)'
;MGRPEDMTMDRPSDKIDSEEPGSDLAGETAAALAAASIVFQDVDSSYSAQLLQAAKELYDLADNYRDFYYNAIGGASGYYLSSNWQDELVWGALWLYRATGDEAYLTKGQQYIEEFGFLGIQYGWTYNFDWDDKRAGCYALLAELDGSDLYRETLRNYTIYLRDEQQKTPLGLVYIMQWGTLRHANNVGFIALRAAELGLDTEEDVAFAKTQIDYTLGSTGRSYMVGFGENPP
;
A
#
# COMPACT_ATOMS: atom_id res chain seq x y z
N MET A 1 -22.10 3.42 -21.39
CA MET A 1 -22.01 3.85 -19.97
C MET A 1 -22.75 5.17 -19.84
N GLY A 2 -23.46 5.39 -18.73
CA GLY A 2 -24.22 6.61 -18.43
C GLY A 2 -23.64 7.38 -17.25
N ARG A 3 -24.27 8.48 -16.85
CA ARG A 3 -23.87 9.25 -15.67
C ARG A 3 -24.32 8.54 -14.38
N PRO A 4 -23.57 8.63 -13.27
CA PRO A 4 -23.90 7.93 -12.05
C PRO A 4 -25.27 8.33 -11.46
N GLU A 5 -25.70 9.59 -11.60
CA GLU A 5 -26.99 10.08 -11.10
C GLU A 5 -28.21 9.49 -11.83
N ASP A 6 -28.00 8.89 -13.01
CA ASP A 6 -29.06 8.29 -13.83
C ASP A 6 -29.19 6.76 -13.61
N MET A 7 -28.45 6.19 -12.65
CA MET A 7 -28.48 4.75 -12.37
C MET A 7 -29.84 4.32 -11.77
N THR A 8 -30.47 3.32 -12.38
CA THR A 8 -31.73 2.73 -11.91
C THR A 8 -31.66 1.22 -11.65
N MET A 9 -30.49 0.60 -11.83
CA MET A 9 -30.30 -0.81 -11.52
C MET A 9 -30.13 -1.03 -10.02
N ASP A 10 -30.36 -2.26 -9.55
CA ASP A 10 -30.11 -2.64 -8.16
C ASP A 10 -28.63 -2.45 -7.78
N ARG A 11 -28.40 -2.00 -6.55
CA ARG A 11 -27.06 -1.74 -5.97
C ARG A 11 -26.96 -2.46 -4.62
N PRO A 12 -26.78 -3.80 -4.63
CA PRO A 12 -26.73 -4.59 -3.41
C PRO A 12 -25.54 -4.19 -2.55
N SER A 13 -25.62 -4.52 -1.26
CA SER A 13 -24.53 -4.36 -0.29
C SER A 13 -24.16 -5.72 0.25
N ASP A 14 -22.89 -6.07 0.12
CA ASP A 14 -22.28 -7.27 0.67
C ASP A 14 -21.43 -6.89 1.90
N LYS A 15 -21.07 -7.88 2.70
CA LYS A 15 -20.31 -7.69 3.93
C LYS A 15 -19.38 -8.87 4.18
N ILE A 16 -18.43 -8.64 5.08
CA ILE A 16 -17.66 -9.66 5.77
C ILE A 16 -18.04 -9.66 7.25
N ASP A 17 -17.93 -10.81 7.90
CA ASP A 17 -18.08 -10.97 9.35
C ASP A 17 -17.30 -12.20 9.84
N SER A 18 -17.52 -12.65 11.07
CA SER A 18 -16.81 -13.79 11.65
C SER A 18 -17.19 -15.14 11.01
N GLU A 19 -18.35 -15.23 10.34
CA GLU A 19 -18.80 -16.44 9.65
C GLU A 19 -18.37 -16.44 8.18
N GLU A 20 -18.28 -15.25 7.56
CA GLU A 20 -17.82 -15.02 6.19
C GLU A 20 -16.66 -14.00 6.20
N PRO A 21 -15.41 -14.42 6.48
CA PRO A 21 -14.31 -13.51 6.76
C PRO A 21 -13.68 -12.84 5.52
N GLY A 22 -12.78 -11.89 5.77
CA GLY A 22 -12.03 -11.18 4.72
C GLY A 22 -10.90 -10.34 5.31
N SER A 23 -9.78 -10.98 5.60
CA SER A 23 -8.62 -10.40 6.30
C SER A 23 -7.91 -9.31 5.51
N ASP A 24 -7.80 -9.50 4.20
CA ASP A 24 -7.30 -8.49 3.27
C ASP A 24 -8.17 -7.22 3.35
N LEU A 25 -9.47 -7.33 3.11
CA LEU A 25 -10.38 -6.18 3.12
C LEU A 25 -10.45 -5.51 4.49
N ALA A 26 -10.60 -6.28 5.57
CA ALA A 26 -10.66 -5.76 6.93
C ALA A 26 -9.32 -5.14 7.38
N GLY A 27 -8.20 -5.78 7.05
CA GLY A 27 -6.85 -5.34 7.38
C GLY A 27 -6.46 -4.04 6.69
N GLU A 28 -6.71 -3.90 5.38
CA GLU A 28 -6.48 -2.65 4.66
C GLU A 28 -7.39 -1.52 5.17
N THR A 29 -8.66 -1.83 5.47
CA THR A 29 -9.58 -0.83 6.04
C THR A 29 -9.12 -0.39 7.43
N ALA A 30 -8.64 -1.32 8.26
CA ALA A 30 -8.06 -1.00 9.56
C ALA A 30 -6.83 -0.08 9.42
N ALA A 31 -5.92 -0.39 8.49
CA ALA A 31 -4.77 0.45 8.19
C ALA A 31 -5.17 1.87 7.77
N ALA A 32 -6.14 2.00 6.87
CA ALA A 32 -6.65 3.29 6.41
C ALA A 32 -7.26 4.13 7.55
N LEU A 33 -8.06 3.50 8.42
CA LEU A 33 -8.70 4.18 9.55
C LEU A 33 -7.69 4.56 10.64
N ALA A 34 -6.70 3.71 10.91
CA ALA A 34 -5.60 4.03 11.82
C ALA A 34 -4.76 5.20 11.28
N ALA A 35 -4.39 5.18 10.00
CA ALA A 35 -3.69 6.30 9.35
C ALA A 35 -4.50 7.60 9.42
N ALA A 36 -5.80 7.54 9.11
CA ALA A 36 -6.69 8.69 9.20
C ALA A 36 -6.80 9.23 10.63
N SER A 37 -6.85 8.36 11.66
CA SER A 37 -6.92 8.80 13.06
C SER A 37 -5.72 9.68 13.45
N ILE A 38 -4.53 9.42 12.90
CA ILE A 38 -3.34 10.25 13.11
C ILE A 38 -3.55 11.63 12.49
N VAL A 39 -4.02 11.68 11.24
CA VAL A 39 -4.26 12.96 10.52
C VAL A 39 -5.29 13.83 11.23
N PHE A 40 -6.36 13.22 11.76
CA PHE A 40 -7.44 13.96 12.42
C PHE A 40 -7.17 14.29 13.88
N GLN A 41 -6.10 13.75 14.49
CA GLN A 41 -5.87 13.83 15.93
C GLN A 41 -5.92 15.26 16.48
N ASP A 42 -5.30 16.21 15.80
CA ASP A 42 -5.17 17.59 16.26
C ASP A 42 -6.36 18.50 15.87
N VAL A 43 -7.08 18.14 14.80
CA VAL A 43 -8.17 18.96 14.24
C VAL A 43 -9.56 18.50 14.68
N ASP A 44 -9.73 17.20 14.91
CA ASP A 44 -10.96 16.59 15.40
C ASP A 44 -10.65 15.30 16.19
N SER A 45 -10.31 15.47 17.46
CA SER A 45 -9.94 14.36 18.34
C SER A 45 -11.09 13.38 18.61
N SER A 46 -12.35 13.84 18.53
CA SER A 46 -13.51 12.96 18.70
C SER A 46 -13.69 12.05 17.49
N TYR A 47 -13.50 12.58 16.29
CA TYR A 47 -13.52 11.77 15.07
C TYR A 47 -12.31 10.85 14.97
N SER A 48 -11.10 11.35 15.32
CA SER A 48 -9.89 10.53 15.45
C SER A 48 -10.11 9.31 16.35
N ALA A 49 -10.73 9.49 17.52
CA ALA A 49 -11.03 8.38 18.42
C ALA A 49 -12.03 7.37 17.82
N GLN A 50 -13.04 7.82 17.08
CA GLN A 50 -13.98 6.93 16.38
C GLN A 50 -13.29 6.11 15.29
N LEU A 51 -12.44 6.75 14.49
CA LEU A 51 -11.64 6.08 13.46
C LEU A 51 -10.74 5.01 14.07
N LEU A 52 -10.02 5.36 15.14
CA LEU A 52 -9.10 4.44 15.81
C LEU A 52 -9.83 3.26 16.45
N GLN A 53 -11.01 3.48 17.05
CA GLN A 53 -11.83 2.41 17.60
C GLN A 53 -12.26 1.43 16.50
N ALA A 54 -12.78 1.94 15.38
CA ALA A 54 -13.17 1.12 14.24
C ALA A 54 -11.97 0.38 13.61
N ALA A 55 -10.79 1.02 13.55
CA ALA A 55 -9.57 0.39 13.08
C ALA A 55 -9.18 -0.85 13.90
N LYS A 56 -9.25 -0.74 15.24
CA LYS A 56 -8.97 -1.87 16.14
C LYS A 56 -9.96 -3.01 15.96
N GLU A 57 -11.26 -2.69 15.89
CA GLU A 57 -12.31 -3.70 15.71
C GLU A 57 -12.18 -4.45 14.37
N LEU A 58 -11.88 -3.73 13.28
CA LEU A 58 -11.66 -4.34 11.96
C LEU A 58 -10.38 -5.16 11.92
N TYR A 59 -9.31 -4.70 12.56
CA TYR A 59 -8.08 -5.48 12.65
C TYR A 59 -8.26 -6.76 13.46
N ASP A 60 -9.01 -6.69 14.57
CA ASP A 60 -9.36 -7.87 15.35
C ASP A 60 -10.20 -8.87 14.54
N LEU A 61 -11.14 -8.39 13.70
CA LEU A 61 -11.86 -9.25 12.76
C LEU A 61 -10.87 -9.90 11.77
N ALA A 62 -10.01 -9.11 11.15
CA ALA A 62 -9.06 -9.57 10.13
C ALA A 62 -8.11 -10.64 10.66
N ASP A 63 -7.56 -10.43 11.86
CA ASP A 63 -6.54 -11.29 12.44
C ASP A 63 -7.10 -12.57 13.08
N ASN A 64 -8.28 -12.48 13.71
CA ASN A 64 -8.91 -13.64 14.37
C ASN A 64 -9.68 -14.54 13.39
N TYR A 65 -10.15 -14.01 12.25
CA TYR A 65 -10.92 -14.75 11.26
C TYR A 65 -10.25 -14.64 9.89
N ARG A 66 -9.33 -15.58 9.62
CA ARG A 66 -8.41 -15.51 8.47
C ARG A 66 -8.99 -16.15 7.23
N ASP A 67 -9.39 -15.33 6.26
CA ASP A 67 -9.77 -15.75 4.91
C ASP A 67 -9.68 -14.60 3.90
N PHE A 68 -9.75 -14.91 2.61
CA PHE A 68 -9.87 -13.92 1.54
C PHE A 68 -11.28 -13.35 1.45
N TYR A 69 -11.42 -12.03 1.35
CA TYR A 69 -12.74 -11.39 1.30
C TYR A 69 -13.61 -11.83 0.12
N TYR A 70 -13.00 -12.26 -0.99
CA TYR A 70 -13.75 -12.65 -2.18
C TYR A 70 -14.49 -13.99 -2.01
N ASN A 71 -14.19 -14.76 -0.95
CA ASN A 71 -14.97 -15.94 -0.59
C ASN A 71 -16.34 -15.53 -0.04
N ALA A 72 -16.37 -14.47 0.78
CA ALA A 72 -17.60 -13.88 1.33
C ALA A 72 -18.36 -13.03 0.32
N ILE A 73 -17.64 -12.20 -0.46
CA ILE A 73 -18.24 -11.23 -1.39
C ILE A 73 -18.25 -11.79 -2.81
N GLY A 74 -19.38 -12.40 -3.18
CA GLY A 74 -19.58 -13.03 -4.47
C GLY A 74 -19.29 -12.09 -5.66
N GLY A 75 -18.45 -12.55 -6.59
CA GLY A 75 -18.10 -11.82 -7.81
C GLY A 75 -16.96 -10.81 -7.67
N ALA A 76 -16.49 -10.54 -6.45
CA ALA A 76 -15.36 -9.64 -6.21
C ALA A 76 -14.07 -10.10 -6.91
N SER A 77 -13.84 -11.43 -6.98
CA SER A 77 -12.71 -12.05 -7.69
C SER A 77 -12.66 -11.78 -9.19
N GLY A 78 -13.77 -11.32 -9.80
CA GLY A 78 -13.79 -10.87 -11.19
C GLY A 78 -13.21 -9.47 -11.42
N TYR A 79 -12.98 -8.70 -10.35
CA TYR A 79 -12.56 -7.29 -10.41
C TYR A 79 -11.30 -7.03 -9.59
N TYR A 80 -11.32 -7.39 -8.31
CA TYR A 80 -10.26 -7.15 -7.33
C TYR A 80 -9.94 -8.46 -6.61
N LEU A 81 -9.40 -9.44 -7.36
CA LEU A 81 -8.97 -10.70 -6.77
C LEU A 81 -7.74 -10.46 -5.89
N SER A 82 -7.91 -10.63 -4.58
CA SER A 82 -6.81 -10.61 -3.64
C SER A 82 -5.87 -11.79 -3.86
N SER A 83 -4.56 -11.54 -3.89
CA SER A 83 -3.53 -12.59 -4.04
C SER A 83 -2.94 -13.04 -2.71
N ASN A 84 -3.05 -12.21 -1.67
CA ASN A 84 -2.48 -12.44 -0.35
C ASN A 84 -3.21 -11.57 0.67
N TRP A 85 -3.55 -12.09 1.85
CA TRP A 85 -4.12 -11.27 2.94
C TRP A 85 -3.11 -11.03 4.07
N GLN A 86 -2.00 -11.77 4.03
CA GLN A 86 -0.96 -11.81 5.04
C GLN A 86 -0.25 -10.46 5.17
N ASP A 87 -0.03 -9.76 4.05
CA ASP A 87 0.60 -8.45 4.07
C ASP A 87 -0.32 -7.36 4.62
N GLU A 88 -1.64 -7.46 4.45
CA GLU A 88 -2.60 -6.57 5.11
C GLU A 88 -2.60 -6.73 6.63
N LEU A 89 -2.36 -7.94 7.16
CA LEU A 89 -2.20 -8.12 8.60
C LEU A 89 -0.94 -7.45 9.14
N VAL A 90 0.16 -7.48 8.38
CA VAL A 90 1.38 -6.74 8.73
C VAL A 90 1.10 -5.23 8.64
N TRP A 91 0.55 -4.78 7.51
CA TRP A 91 0.26 -3.37 7.23
C TRP A 91 -0.67 -2.75 8.28
N GLY A 92 -1.76 -3.42 8.61
CA GLY A 92 -2.70 -3.01 9.64
C GLY A 92 -2.07 -2.93 11.03
N ALA A 93 -1.23 -3.90 11.40
CA ALA A 93 -0.50 -3.87 12.67
C ALA A 93 0.40 -2.64 12.76
N LEU A 94 1.19 -2.36 11.72
CA LEU A 94 2.15 -1.26 11.72
C LEU A 94 1.46 0.10 11.78
N TRP A 95 0.34 0.28 11.08
CA TRP A 95 -0.45 1.51 11.19
C TRP A 95 -1.12 1.66 12.55
N LEU A 96 -1.63 0.59 13.14
CA LEU A 96 -2.16 0.62 14.50
C LEU A 96 -1.07 0.95 15.52
N TYR A 97 0.15 0.40 15.38
CA TYR A 97 1.28 0.81 16.19
C TYR A 97 1.55 2.31 16.04
N ARG A 98 1.68 2.81 14.80
CA ARG A 98 1.91 4.23 14.53
C ARG A 98 0.84 5.14 15.13
N ALA A 99 -0.42 4.69 15.15
CA ALA A 99 -1.54 5.46 15.69
C ALA A 99 -1.66 5.41 17.22
N THR A 100 -1.15 4.35 17.87
CA THR A 100 -1.40 4.09 19.29
C THR A 100 -0.16 4.15 20.19
N GLY A 101 1.02 3.88 19.63
CA GLY A 101 2.23 3.60 20.40
C GLY A 101 2.18 2.27 21.17
N ASP A 102 1.20 1.39 20.91
CA ASP A 102 1.09 0.10 21.59
C ASP A 102 2.03 -0.93 20.96
N GLU A 103 3.14 -1.20 21.65
CA GLU A 103 4.21 -2.13 21.26
C GLU A 103 3.72 -3.55 20.90
N ALA A 104 2.53 -3.95 21.36
CA ALA A 104 1.94 -5.22 20.96
C ALA A 104 1.71 -5.29 19.44
N TYR A 105 1.34 -4.18 18.80
CA TYR A 105 1.14 -4.13 17.35
C TYR A 105 2.45 -4.14 16.57
N LEU A 106 3.49 -3.45 17.05
CA LEU A 106 4.82 -3.51 16.42
C LEU A 106 5.38 -4.94 16.47
N THR A 107 5.32 -5.55 17.66
CA THR A 107 5.75 -6.94 17.87
C THR A 107 4.99 -7.90 16.95
N LYS A 108 3.67 -7.72 16.83
CA LYS A 108 2.82 -8.53 15.93
C LYS A 108 3.24 -8.37 14.47
N GLY A 109 3.44 -7.14 13.99
CA GLY A 109 3.89 -6.88 12.63
C GLY A 109 5.23 -7.55 12.30
N GLN A 110 6.20 -7.47 13.23
CA GLN A 110 7.51 -8.12 13.10
C GLN A 110 7.39 -9.65 13.08
N GLN A 111 6.56 -10.22 13.97
CA GLN A 111 6.30 -11.66 14.00
C GLN A 111 5.67 -12.15 12.69
N TYR A 112 4.73 -11.41 12.12
CA TYR A 112 4.09 -11.78 10.85
C TYR A 112 5.03 -11.66 9.65
N ILE A 113 5.94 -10.70 9.64
CA ILE A 113 7.01 -10.64 8.64
C ILE A 113 7.82 -11.95 8.64
N GLU A 114 8.17 -12.48 9.81
CA GLU A 114 8.90 -13.76 9.94
C GLU A 114 8.01 -14.96 9.61
N GLU A 115 6.80 -15.04 10.20
CA GLU A 115 5.84 -16.14 10.04
C GLU A 115 5.45 -16.35 8.57
N PHE A 116 5.21 -15.26 7.84
CA PHE A 116 4.79 -15.31 6.44
C PHE A 116 5.95 -15.35 5.45
N GLY A 117 7.19 -15.38 5.94
CA GLY A 117 8.38 -15.50 5.10
C GLY A 117 8.63 -14.26 4.24
N PHE A 118 8.31 -13.08 4.75
CA PHE A 118 8.53 -11.80 4.07
C PHE A 118 9.96 -11.25 4.31
N LEU A 119 10.89 -12.00 4.89
CA LEU A 119 12.30 -11.60 4.98
C LEU A 119 13.16 -12.23 3.89
N GLY A 120 14.06 -11.42 3.33
CA GLY A 120 15.11 -11.84 2.40
C GLY A 120 14.72 -11.72 0.92
N ILE A 121 15.63 -11.18 0.10
CA ILE A 121 15.41 -10.95 -1.34
C ILE A 121 15.29 -12.30 -2.06
N GLN A 122 14.07 -12.75 -2.35
CA GLN A 122 13.86 -13.72 -3.41
C GLN A 122 14.02 -12.96 -4.74
N TYR A 123 15.24 -13.01 -5.30
CA TYR A 123 15.58 -12.35 -6.56
C TYR A 123 14.49 -12.59 -7.61
N GLY A 124 13.84 -11.51 -8.04
CA GLY A 124 13.11 -11.45 -9.29
C GLY A 124 11.63 -11.11 -9.24
N TRP A 125 10.90 -11.22 -8.12
CA TRP A 125 9.42 -11.12 -8.20
C TRP A 125 8.60 -10.55 -7.02
N THR A 126 9.11 -10.32 -5.81
CA THR A 126 8.21 -10.45 -4.64
C THR A 126 7.91 -9.22 -3.80
N TYR A 127 8.18 -7.97 -4.19
CA TYR A 127 7.73 -6.82 -3.39
C TYR A 127 7.14 -5.71 -4.28
N ASN A 128 5.83 -5.52 -4.20
CA ASN A 128 5.16 -4.38 -4.80
C ASN A 128 4.62 -3.43 -3.72
N PHE A 129 4.16 -2.28 -4.20
CA PHE A 129 3.28 -1.41 -3.44
C PHE A 129 2.12 -1.04 -4.36
N ASP A 130 0.99 -1.71 -4.20
CA ASP A 130 -0.25 -1.39 -4.89
C ASP A 130 -1.45 -1.71 -4.00
N TRP A 131 -2.60 -2.07 -4.56
CA TRP A 131 -3.81 -2.33 -3.78
C TRP A 131 -3.87 -3.78 -3.27
N ASP A 132 -3.09 -4.68 -3.86
CA ASP A 132 -3.08 -6.13 -3.60
C ASP A 132 -1.79 -6.59 -2.90
N ASP A 133 -0.73 -5.78 -2.93
CA ASP A 133 0.53 -6.05 -2.24
C ASP A 133 1.07 -4.82 -1.53
N LYS A 134 1.22 -4.90 -0.20
CA LYS A 134 1.71 -3.85 0.70
C LYS A 134 3.13 -4.07 1.17
N ARG A 135 3.82 -5.13 0.76
CA ARG A 135 5.11 -5.52 1.36
C ARG A 135 6.15 -4.41 1.33
N ALA A 136 6.29 -3.70 0.21
CA ALA A 136 7.21 -2.57 0.13
C ALA A 136 6.82 -1.41 1.07
N GLY A 137 5.52 -1.19 1.29
CA GLY A 137 5.00 -0.26 2.31
C GLY A 137 5.29 -0.73 3.73
N CYS A 138 5.15 -2.03 4.02
CA CYS A 138 5.48 -2.61 5.32
C CYS A 138 6.96 -2.43 5.66
N TYR A 139 7.89 -2.63 4.73
CA TYR A 139 9.31 -2.36 4.99
C TYR A 139 9.58 -0.88 5.18
N ALA A 140 8.94 0.00 4.41
CA ALA A 140 9.07 1.45 4.61
C ALA A 140 8.61 1.87 6.01
N LEU A 141 7.47 1.36 6.48
CA LEU A 141 6.99 1.61 7.83
C LEU A 141 7.89 1.00 8.91
N LEU A 142 8.34 -0.24 8.76
CA LEU A 142 9.24 -0.87 9.74
C LEU A 142 10.60 -0.15 9.81
N ALA A 143 11.14 0.27 8.66
CA ALA A 143 12.38 1.05 8.62
C ALA A 143 12.24 2.42 9.33
N GLU A 144 11.03 2.98 9.37
CA GLU A 144 10.71 4.22 10.08
C GLU A 144 10.44 3.98 11.59
N LEU A 145 9.65 2.95 11.91
CA LEU A 145 9.09 2.71 13.25
C LEU A 145 10.04 1.94 14.16
N ASP A 146 10.70 0.91 13.64
CA ASP A 146 11.67 0.08 14.38
C ASP A 146 13.10 0.58 14.20
N GLY A 147 13.44 1.07 13.00
CA GLY A 147 14.73 1.68 12.71
C GLY A 147 15.91 0.71 12.66
N SER A 148 15.68 -0.61 12.75
CA SER A 148 16.77 -1.59 12.64
C SER A 148 17.41 -1.62 11.25
N ASP A 149 18.69 -1.99 11.22
CA ASP A 149 19.45 -2.15 9.97
C ASP A 149 18.77 -3.17 9.03
N LEU A 150 18.11 -4.20 9.57
CA LEU A 150 17.41 -5.22 8.78
C LEU A 150 16.37 -4.60 7.83
N TYR A 151 15.44 -3.79 8.35
CA TYR A 151 14.38 -3.21 7.53
C TYR A 151 14.88 -2.05 6.67
N ARG A 152 15.84 -1.27 7.18
CA ARG A 152 16.48 -0.19 6.43
C ARG A 152 17.25 -0.72 5.21
N GLU A 153 18.03 -1.79 5.38
CA GLU A 153 18.73 -2.46 4.28
C GLU A 153 17.76 -3.14 3.32
N THR A 154 16.68 -3.75 3.83
CA THR A 154 15.64 -4.35 2.98
C THR A 154 14.99 -3.30 2.07
N LEU A 155 14.59 -2.15 2.63
CA LEU A 155 14.03 -1.04 1.86
C LEU A 155 15.04 -0.47 0.86
N ARG A 156 16.29 -0.28 1.27
CA ARG A 156 17.36 0.23 0.38
C ARG A 156 17.62 -0.70 -0.79
N ASN A 157 17.70 -2.01 -0.55
CA ASN A 157 17.91 -2.98 -1.62
C ASN A 157 16.73 -3.02 -2.59
N TYR A 158 15.51 -2.84 -2.09
CA TYR A 158 14.32 -2.71 -2.94
C TYR A 158 14.41 -1.49 -3.86
N THR A 159 14.77 -0.31 -3.34
CA THR A 159 14.88 0.90 -4.17
C THR A 159 16.04 0.81 -5.16
N ILE A 160 17.19 0.21 -4.79
CA ILE A 160 18.28 -0.11 -5.72
C ILE A 160 17.79 -0.98 -6.87
N TYR A 161 17.07 -2.08 -6.58
CA TYR A 161 16.52 -2.94 -7.62
C TYR A 161 15.60 -2.19 -8.59
N LEU A 162 14.70 -1.34 -8.06
CA LEU A 162 13.80 -0.54 -8.89
C LEU A 162 14.55 0.44 -9.80
N ARG A 163 15.61 1.07 -9.29
CA ARG A 163 16.45 2.01 -10.05
C ARG A 163 17.27 1.31 -11.12
N ASP A 164 17.90 0.20 -10.78
CA ASP A 164 19.01 -0.34 -11.56
C ASP A 164 18.64 -1.57 -12.40
N GLU A 165 17.68 -2.38 -11.94
CA GLU A 165 17.39 -3.69 -12.54
C GLU A 165 15.97 -3.82 -13.11
N GLN A 166 14.98 -3.21 -12.46
CA GLN A 166 13.58 -3.30 -12.91
C GLN A 166 13.44 -2.81 -14.35
N GLN A 167 12.66 -3.55 -15.15
CA GLN A 167 12.37 -3.23 -16.54
C GLN A 167 11.85 -1.79 -16.68
N LYS A 168 12.38 -1.06 -17.67
CA LYS A 168 11.96 0.28 -18.03
C LYS A 168 11.60 0.37 -19.51
N THR A 169 10.71 1.29 -19.84
CA THR A 169 10.46 1.70 -21.22
C THR A 169 11.71 2.40 -21.81
N PRO A 170 11.83 2.52 -23.15
CA PRO A 170 12.95 3.24 -23.76
C PRO A 170 13.11 4.71 -23.31
N LEU A 171 12.04 5.32 -22.78
CA LEU A 171 12.04 6.68 -22.25
C LEU A 171 12.11 6.75 -20.71
N GLY A 172 12.45 5.65 -20.04
CA GLY A 172 12.83 5.64 -18.63
C GLY A 172 11.72 5.39 -17.60
N LEU A 173 10.46 5.22 -18.02
CA LEU A 173 9.38 4.80 -17.11
C LEU A 173 9.59 3.38 -16.63
N VAL A 174 9.51 3.14 -15.32
CA VAL A 174 9.42 1.79 -14.74
C VAL A 174 8.20 1.06 -15.26
N TYR A 175 8.43 -0.11 -15.84
CA TYR A 175 7.39 -0.95 -16.43
C TYR A 175 7.26 -2.24 -15.62
N ILE A 176 6.26 -2.28 -14.73
CA ILE A 176 5.95 -3.46 -13.90
C ILE A 176 4.93 -4.35 -14.61
N MET A 177 3.81 -3.78 -15.05
CA MET A 177 2.82 -4.49 -15.86
C MET A 177 1.99 -3.56 -16.76
N GLN A 178 1.24 -4.16 -17.67
CA GLN A 178 0.40 -3.43 -18.64
C GLN A 178 -0.78 -2.70 -17.97
N TRP A 179 -1.29 -3.21 -16.86
CA TRP A 179 -2.44 -2.64 -16.17
C TRP A 179 -1.97 -1.56 -15.19
N GLY A 180 -2.37 -0.31 -15.42
CA GLY A 180 -2.01 0.79 -14.54
C GLY A 180 -0.50 1.05 -14.49
N THR A 181 0.20 1.01 -15.63
CA THR A 181 1.66 1.18 -15.68
C THR A 181 2.14 2.43 -14.95
N LEU A 182 1.50 3.59 -15.16
CA LEU A 182 1.84 4.83 -14.45
C LEU A 182 1.53 4.76 -12.95
N ARG A 183 0.47 4.05 -12.54
CA ARG A 183 0.17 3.81 -11.11
C ARG A 183 1.33 3.09 -10.45
N HIS A 184 1.82 2.00 -11.04
CA HIS A 184 2.94 1.26 -10.47
C HIS A 184 4.22 2.09 -10.43
N ALA A 185 4.56 2.80 -11.51
CA ALA A 185 5.75 3.66 -11.55
C ALA A 185 5.70 4.77 -10.48
N ASN A 186 4.53 5.39 -10.27
CA ASN A 186 4.37 6.44 -9.27
C ASN A 186 4.35 5.87 -7.85
N ASN A 187 3.77 4.69 -7.63
CA ASN A 187 3.80 4.01 -6.33
C ASN A 187 5.23 3.67 -5.90
N VAL A 188 6.06 3.12 -6.80
CA VAL A 188 7.46 2.83 -6.47
C VAL A 188 8.30 4.10 -6.32
N GLY A 189 7.98 5.16 -7.06
CA GLY A 189 8.54 6.49 -6.84
C GLY A 189 8.21 7.03 -5.44
N PHE A 190 6.98 6.82 -4.95
CA PHE A 190 6.60 7.17 -3.58
C PHE A 190 7.39 6.39 -2.53
N ILE A 191 7.57 5.07 -2.71
CA ILE A 191 8.40 4.26 -1.80
C ILE A 191 9.86 4.74 -1.79
N ALA A 192 10.43 5.09 -2.95
CA ALA A 192 11.76 5.69 -3.02
C ALA A 192 11.85 7.00 -2.23
N LEU A 193 10.84 7.88 -2.31
CA LEU A 193 10.80 9.08 -1.48
C LEU A 193 10.74 8.77 0.03
N ARG A 194 10.02 7.72 0.44
CA ARG A 194 10.03 7.26 1.84
C ARG A 194 11.42 6.80 2.27
N ALA A 195 12.14 6.06 1.43
CA ALA A 195 13.52 5.65 1.71
C ALA A 195 14.45 6.86 1.84
N ALA A 196 14.33 7.84 0.93
CA ALA A 196 15.11 9.06 0.94
C ALA A 196 14.90 9.90 2.21
N GLU A 197 13.66 10.02 2.70
CA GLU A 197 13.35 10.71 3.96
C GLU A 197 14.00 10.04 5.18
N LEU A 198 14.23 8.72 5.12
CA LEU A 198 14.94 7.96 6.15
C LEU A 198 16.48 8.03 6.00
N GLY A 199 16.99 8.83 5.06
CA GLY A 199 18.42 9.01 4.81
C GLY A 199 19.07 7.88 4.01
N LEU A 200 18.28 7.08 3.28
CA LEU A 200 18.78 5.98 2.44
C LEU A 200 18.91 6.49 1.00
N ASP A 201 20.13 6.45 0.44
CA ASP A 201 20.44 6.84 -0.96
C ASP A 201 19.66 8.10 -1.41
N THR A 202 19.64 9.12 -0.55
CA THR A 202 18.68 10.23 -0.62
C THR A 202 18.70 10.95 -1.97
N GLU A 203 19.88 11.23 -2.52
CA GLU A 203 19.99 11.95 -3.78
C GLU A 203 19.49 11.09 -4.95
N GLU A 204 19.87 9.81 -4.97
CA GLU A 204 19.49 8.85 -5.99
C GLU A 204 18.00 8.53 -5.99
N ASP A 205 17.40 8.32 -4.81
CA ASP A 205 15.98 8.02 -4.66
C ASP A 205 15.08 9.21 -5.00
N VAL A 206 15.46 10.42 -4.57
CA VAL A 206 14.74 11.65 -4.97
C VAL A 206 14.83 11.86 -6.48
N ALA A 207 16.02 11.72 -7.07
CA ALA A 207 16.18 11.88 -8.51
C ALA A 207 15.36 10.84 -9.28
N PHE A 208 15.42 9.57 -8.88
CA PHE A 208 14.64 8.50 -9.48
C PHE A 208 13.14 8.76 -9.38
N ALA A 209 12.61 9.02 -8.19
CA ALA A 209 11.19 9.29 -7.99
C ALA A 209 10.71 10.47 -8.87
N LYS A 210 11.53 11.52 -8.96
CA LYS A 210 11.26 12.66 -9.84
C LYS A 210 11.12 12.24 -11.31
N THR A 211 11.99 11.35 -11.82
CA THR A 211 11.88 10.89 -13.22
C THR A 211 10.55 10.19 -13.51
N GLN A 212 10.01 9.44 -12.55
CA GLN A 212 8.74 8.71 -12.73
C GLN A 212 7.54 9.67 -12.72
N ILE A 213 7.54 10.66 -11.82
CA ILE A 213 6.53 11.71 -11.78
C ILE A 213 6.63 12.61 -13.02
N ASP A 214 7.82 13.05 -13.41
CA ASP A 214 8.04 13.85 -14.60
C ASP A 214 7.56 13.13 -15.86
N TYR A 215 7.72 11.81 -15.95
CA TYR A 215 7.14 11.02 -17.05
C TYR A 215 5.61 11.15 -17.08
N THR A 216 4.95 10.98 -15.93
CA THR A 216 3.50 11.15 -15.80
C THR A 216 3.06 12.56 -16.21
N LEU A 217 3.84 13.58 -15.86
CA LEU A 217 3.52 14.99 -16.11
C LEU A 217 3.95 15.51 -17.48
N GLY A 218 4.84 14.80 -18.17
CA GLY A 218 5.06 14.93 -19.61
C GLY A 218 6.48 15.13 -20.11
N SER A 219 7.48 14.59 -19.41
CA SER A 219 8.88 14.54 -19.90
C SER A 219 9.02 13.85 -21.26
N THR A 220 8.02 13.07 -21.69
CA THR A 220 7.95 12.43 -23.01
C THR A 220 7.32 13.30 -24.10
N GLY A 221 7.00 14.56 -23.81
CA GLY A 221 6.39 15.52 -24.73
C GLY A 221 4.86 15.60 -24.66
N ARG A 222 4.23 14.88 -23.73
CA ARG A 222 2.80 15.01 -23.41
C ARG A 222 2.50 14.54 -21.98
N SER A 223 1.51 15.14 -21.35
CA SER A 223 0.99 14.76 -20.05
C SER A 223 0.13 13.51 -20.13
N TYR A 224 0.16 12.70 -19.08
CA TYR A 224 -0.76 11.58 -18.85
C TYR A 224 -1.77 11.89 -17.73
N MET A 225 -1.79 13.12 -17.23
CA MET A 225 -2.74 13.60 -16.22
C MET A 225 -3.84 14.43 -16.90
N VAL A 226 -5.09 13.95 -16.77
CA VAL A 226 -6.27 14.60 -17.36
C VAL A 226 -6.37 16.06 -16.91
N GLY A 227 -6.54 16.98 -17.87
CA GLY A 227 -6.69 18.41 -17.60
C GLY A 227 -5.42 19.14 -17.16
N PHE A 228 -4.24 18.51 -17.24
CA PHE A 228 -2.97 19.10 -16.82
C PHE A 228 -1.90 18.99 -17.90
N GLY A 229 -1.06 20.03 -18.03
CA GLY A 229 0.15 20.00 -18.85
C GLY A 229 -0.11 20.01 -20.35
N GLU A 230 0.91 19.60 -21.11
CA GLU A 230 0.86 19.58 -22.57
C GLU A 230 0.10 18.36 -23.09
N ASN A 231 -0.88 18.55 -23.97
CA ASN A 231 -1.62 17.45 -24.64
C ASN A 231 -2.07 16.29 -23.72
N PRO A 232 -2.87 16.58 -22.66
CA PRO A 232 -3.38 15.55 -21.76
C PRO A 232 -4.35 14.59 -22.47
N PRO A 233 -4.61 13.39 -21.89
CA PRO A 233 -5.62 12.46 -22.40
C PRO A 233 -7.04 13.02 -22.36
#